data_AF-A0A1F5VUA3-F1
#
_entry.id   AF-A0A1F5VUA3-F1
#
_cell.length_a   1.000
_cell.length_b   1.000
_cell.length_c   1.000
_cell.angle_alpha   90.00
_cell.angle_beta   90.00
_cell.angle_gamma   90.00
#
_symmetry.space_group_name_H-M   'P 1'
#
loop_
_entity.id
_entity.type
_entity.pdbx_description
1 polymer ?
#
loop_
_entity_poly.entity_id
_entity_poly.type
_entity_poly.pdbx_seq_one_letter_code
_entity_poly.pdbx_strand_id
1 'polypeptide(L)'
;MTIIPLPLIMDMLDENPTTAAALKKFRDVLIIMRMITAKNKTEWREWLKQNHATEKEVWLIFYKKHTGKPCVFYEEAVEEALCFGWIDSIIKRIDEEKYAQKFTPPKKRCYVGWITSAKREETQLKRLSEAISLLVQGKELGMK
;
A
#
# COMPACT_ATOMS: atom_id res chain seq x y z
N MET A 1 33.25 -20.08 18.80
CA MET A 1 31.87 -19.68 18.46
C MET A 1 31.71 -18.22 18.82
N THR A 2 31.98 -17.33 17.87
CA THR A 2 31.83 -15.88 18.05
C THR A 2 30.63 -15.44 17.24
N ILE A 3 29.55 -15.11 17.94
CA ILE A 3 28.33 -14.53 17.36
C ILE A 3 28.66 -13.09 17.00
N ILE A 4 28.69 -12.79 15.71
CA ILE A 4 28.90 -11.42 15.22
C ILE A 4 27.59 -10.63 15.49
N PRO A 5 27.65 -9.48 16.17
CA PRO A 5 26.46 -8.70 16.49
C PRO A 5 25.87 -8.06 15.23
N LEU A 6 24.52 -8.04 15.20
CA LEU A 6 23.67 -7.59 14.09
C LEU A 6 24.01 -6.21 13.46
N PRO A 7 24.64 -5.22 14.14
CA PRO A 7 24.99 -3.95 13.51
C PRO A 7 26.05 -4.06 12.40
N LEU A 8 26.85 -5.13 12.36
CA LEU A 8 27.91 -5.29 11.34
C LEU A 8 27.39 -5.78 9.97
N ILE A 9 26.15 -6.27 9.89
CA ILE A 9 25.56 -6.73 8.62
C ILE A 9 25.04 -5.55 7.79
N MET A 10 24.74 -4.41 8.43
CA MET A 10 24.17 -3.24 7.75
C MET A 10 25.22 -2.44 6.96
N ASP A 11 26.50 -2.50 7.36
CA ASP A 11 27.60 -1.75 6.74
C ASP A 11 28.29 -2.50 5.58
N MET A 12 27.89 -3.75 5.29
CA MET A 12 28.35 -4.51 4.12
C MET A 12 27.43 -4.36 2.89
N LEU A 13 26.42 -3.49 2.97
CA LEU A 13 25.43 -3.24 1.91
C LEU A 13 25.71 -1.95 1.15
N ASP A 14 26.97 -1.65 0.82
CA ASP A 14 27.28 -0.63 -0.19
C ASP A 14 27.91 -1.24 -1.44
N GLU A 15 27.26 -0.90 -2.57
CA GLU A 15 27.67 -1.03 -3.97
C GLU A 15 27.78 -2.43 -4.61
N ASN A 16 26.68 -3.20 -4.66
CA ASN A 16 26.53 -4.25 -5.68
C ASN A 16 25.19 -4.13 -6.45
N PRO A 17 25.20 -3.84 -7.77
CA PRO A 17 23.99 -3.74 -8.60
C PRO A 17 23.16 -5.03 -8.64
N THR A 18 23.76 -6.17 -8.28
CA THR A 18 23.09 -7.47 -8.14
C THR A 18 22.10 -7.49 -6.98
N THR A 19 22.41 -6.81 -5.86
CA THR A 19 21.57 -6.77 -4.66
C THR A 19 20.37 -5.86 -4.85
N ALA A 20 20.53 -4.72 -5.52
CA ALA A 20 19.42 -3.84 -5.90
C ALA A 20 18.46 -4.51 -6.91
N ALA A 21 19.01 -5.24 -7.89
CA ALA A 21 18.22 -6.02 -8.84
C ALA A 21 17.50 -7.21 -8.16
N ALA A 22 18.15 -7.89 -7.21
CA ALA A 22 17.55 -8.96 -6.43
C ALA A 22 16.47 -8.44 -5.48
N LEU A 23 16.66 -7.29 -4.83
CA LEU A 23 15.66 -6.62 -3.99
C LEU A 23 14.49 -6.10 -4.83
N LYS A 24 14.74 -5.57 -6.02
CA LYS A 24 13.69 -5.18 -6.97
C LYS A 24 12.90 -6.41 -7.41
N LYS A 25 13.57 -7.51 -7.79
CA LYS A 25 12.94 -8.77 -8.19
C LYS A 25 12.17 -9.41 -7.04
N PHE A 26 12.70 -9.36 -5.82
CA PHE A 26 12.04 -9.84 -4.62
C PHE A 26 10.83 -8.97 -4.25
N ARG A 27 10.94 -7.64 -4.36
CA ARG A 27 9.82 -6.69 -4.20
C ARG A 27 8.76 -6.89 -5.28
N ASP A 28 9.17 -7.18 -6.52
CA ASP A 28 8.29 -7.52 -7.62
C ASP A 28 7.54 -8.84 -7.35
N VAL A 29 8.21 -9.85 -6.80
CA VAL A 29 7.62 -11.11 -6.35
C VAL A 29 6.72 -10.92 -5.12
N LEU A 30 7.07 -10.04 -4.18
CA LEU A 30 6.22 -9.72 -3.02
C LEU A 30 4.93 -8.99 -3.45
N ILE A 31 5.01 -8.14 -4.48
CA ILE A 31 3.85 -7.46 -5.08
C ILE A 31 2.88 -8.47 -5.74
N ILE A 32 3.37 -9.61 -6.22
CA ILE A 32 2.54 -10.66 -6.85
C ILE A 32 1.58 -11.32 -5.84
N MET A 33 1.89 -11.31 -4.53
CA MET A 33 1.09 -12.04 -3.54
C MET A 33 -0.28 -11.40 -3.21
N ARG A 34 -0.57 -10.17 -3.67
CA ARG A 34 -1.83 -9.46 -3.39
C ARG A 34 -2.41 -8.70 -4.58
N MET A 35 -2.34 -9.32 -5.76
CA MET A 35 -3.02 -8.83 -6.95
C MET A 35 -4.40 -9.47 -7.08
N ILE A 36 -5.41 -8.66 -7.35
CA ILE A 36 -6.76 -9.13 -7.65
C ILE A 36 -7.20 -8.61 -9.02
N THR A 37 -8.15 -9.30 -9.64
CA THR A 37 -8.84 -8.83 -10.84
C THR A 37 -10.31 -8.66 -10.50
N ALA A 38 -10.95 -7.61 -11.04
CA ALA A 38 -12.39 -7.45 -10.99
C ALA A 38 -12.91 -7.18 -12.40
N LYS A 39 -13.93 -7.94 -12.81
CA LYS A 39 -14.54 -7.83 -14.15
C LYS A 39 -15.51 -6.66 -14.26
N ASN A 40 -16.03 -6.19 -13.13
CA ASN A 40 -16.99 -5.09 -13.06
C ASN A 40 -16.93 -4.38 -11.70
N LYS A 41 -17.65 -3.25 -11.60
CA LYS A 41 -17.79 -2.43 -10.40
C LYS A 41 -18.28 -3.23 -9.18
N THR A 42 -19.22 -4.16 -9.37
CA THR A 42 -19.82 -4.95 -8.28
C THR A 42 -18.80 -5.87 -7.62
N GLU A 43 -18.01 -6.61 -8.41
CA GLU A 43 -16.99 -7.54 -7.90
C GLU A 43 -15.90 -6.78 -7.12
N TRP A 44 -15.51 -5.59 -7.60
CA TRP A 44 -14.58 -4.73 -6.87
C TRP A 44 -15.17 -4.22 -5.54
N ARG A 45 -16.43 -3.78 -5.56
CA ARG A 45 -17.14 -3.33 -4.36
C ARG A 45 -17.29 -4.42 -3.31
N GLU A 46 -17.57 -5.66 -3.73
CA GLU A 46 -17.67 -6.81 -2.83
C GLU A 46 -16.34 -7.11 -2.15
N TRP A 47 -15.24 -7.07 -2.91
CA TRP A 47 -13.90 -7.23 -2.35
C TRP A 47 -13.61 -6.14 -1.31
N LEU A 48 -13.88 -4.87 -1.65
CA LEU A 48 -13.69 -3.75 -0.73
C LEU A 48 -14.55 -3.93 0.54
N LYS A 49 -15.82 -4.30 0.40
CA LYS A 49 -16.70 -4.52 1.55
C LYS A 49 -16.14 -5.53 2.55
N GLN A 50 -15.51 -6.60 2.06
CA GLN A 50 -14.95 -7.66 2.89
C GLN A 50 -13.57 -7.31 3.46
N ASN A 51 -12.75 -6.54 2.73
CA ASN A 51 -11.31 -6.43 3.00
C ASN A 51 -10.82 -5.01 3.34
N HIS A 52 -11.60 -3.96 3.09
CA HIS A 52 -11.14 -2.56 3.23
C HIS A 52 -10.68 -2.17 4.64
N ALA A 53 -11.17 -2.87 5.67
CA ALA A 53 -10.85 -2.58 7.08
C ALA A 53 -9.65 -3.39 7.59
N THR A 54 -9.37 -4.54 6.99
CA THR A 54 -8.34 -5.49 7.42
C THR A 54 -7.07 -5.38 6.59
N GLU A 55 -7.22 -5.10 5.29
CA GLU A 55 -6.09 -5.00 4.37
C GLU A 55 -5.43 -3.63 4.40
N LYS A 56 -4.09 -3.63 4.34
CA LYS A 56 -3.27 -2.41 4.32
C LYS A 56 -3.06 -1.88 2.89
N GLU A 57 -3.17 -2.75 1.89
CA GLU A 57 -3.03 -2.43 0.48
C GLU A 57 -3.62 -3.52 -0.40
N VAL A 58 -3.97 -3.17 -1.64
CA VAL A 58 -4.32 -4.12 -2.69
C VAL A 58 -3.86 -3.61 -4.05
N TRP A 59 -3.51 -4.54 -4.93
CA TRP A 59 -3.19 -4.24 -6.33
C TRP A 59 -4.33 -4.74 -7.21
N LEU A 60 -5.08 -3.82 -7.82
CA LEU A 60 -6.12 -4.17 -8.77
C LEU A 60 -5.53 -4.21 -10.18
N ILE A 61 -5.65 -5.35 -10.84
CA ILE A 61 -5.19 -5.54 -12.22
C ILE A 61 -6.22 -4.99 -13.19
N PHE A 62 -5.73 -4.14 -14.10
CA PHE A 62 -6.45 -3.61 -15.23
C PHE A 62 -5.92 -4.18 -16.54
N TYR A 63 -6.83 -4.40 -17.47
CA TYR A 63 -6.53 -4.78 -18.84
C TYR A 63 -6.52 -3.55 -19.75
N LYS A 64 -5.53 -3.46 -20.64
CA LYS A 64 -5.48 -2.38 -21.64
C LYS A 64 -6.61 -2.54 -22.65
N LYS A 65 -7.10 -1.40 -23.16
CA LYS A 65 -8.27 -1.32 -24.06
C LYS A 65 -8.20 -2.26 -25.27
N HIS A 66 -7.00 -2.45 -25.85
CA HIS A 66 -6.81 -3.29 -27.04
C HIS A 66 -7.03 -4.79 -26.80
N THR A 67 -7.06 -5.24 -25.54
CA THR A 67 -7.21 -6.67 -25.21
C THR A 67 -8.66 -7.15 -25.26
N GLY A 68 -9.63 -6.24 -25.21
CA GLY A 68 -11.07 -6.57 -25.18
C GLY A 68 -11.52 -7.39 -23.95
N LYS A 69 -10.64 -7.58 -22.95
CA LYS A 69 -10.95 -8.37 -21.76
C LYS A 69 -11.85 -7.59 -20.80
N PRO A 70 -12.88 -8.22 -20.20
CA PRO A 70 -13.74 -7.56 -19.24
C PRO A 70 -12.94 -7.14 -18.01
N CYS A 71 -13.06 -5.87 -17.65
CA CYS A 71 -12.34 -5.24 -16.55
C CYS A 71 -13.22 -4.11 -16.00
N VAL A 72 -13.16 -3.91 -14.68
CA VAL A 72 -13.72 -2.69 -14.08
C VAL A 72 -13.07 -1.45 -14.71
N PHE A 73 -13.88 -0.43 -15.00
CA PHE A 73 -13.34 0.84 -15.48
C PHE A 73 -12.56 1.52 -14.37
N TYR A 74 -11.51 2.25 -14.74
CA TYR A 74 -10.65 2.92 -13.77
C TYR A 74 -11.46 3.89 -12.90
N GLU A 75 -12.32 4.69 -13.53
CA GLU A 75 -13.17 5.67 -12.87
C GLU A 75 -14.10 5.01 -11.86
N GLU A 76 -14.75 3.91 -12.24
CA GLU A 76 -15.61 3.13 -11.34
C GLU A 76 -14.83 2.51 -10.17
N ALA A 77 -13.60 2.05 -10.44
CA ALA A 77 -12.76 1.49 -9.40
C ALA A 77 -12.34 2.54 -8.37
N VAL A 78 -12.02 3.76 -8.81
CA VAL A 78 -11.71 4.88 -7.92
C VAL A 78 -12.93 5.32 -7.14
N GLU A 79 -14.09 5.48 -7.78
CA GLU A 79 -15.35 5.83 -7.11
C GLU A 79 -15.68 4.86 -5.97
N GLU A 80 -15.64 3.56 -6.24
CA GLU A 80 -15.90 2.54 -5.22
C GLU A 80 -14.83 2.56 -4.13
N ALA A 81 -13.54 2.70 -4.48
CA ALA A 81 -12.47 2.81 -3.48
C ALA A 81 -12.72 3.99 -2.52
N LEU A 82 -13.12 5.15 -3.05
CA LEU A 82 -13.44 6.34 -2.26
C LEU A 82 -14.62 6.10 -1.30
N CYS A 83 -15.63 5.32 -1.69
CA CYS A 83 -16.74 4.95 -0.80
C CYS A 83 -16.28 4.18 0.45
N PHE A 84 -15.20 3.41 0.37
CA PHE A 84 -14.60 2.72 1.51
C PHE A 84 -13.47 3.51 2.17
N GLY A 85 -13.24 4.74 1.71
CA GLY A 85 -12.19 5.62 2.17
C GLY A 85 -10.80 5.10 1.80
N TRP A 86 -10.66 4.50 0.62
CA TRP A 86 -9.40 4.11 0.00
C TRP A 86 -9.07 5.06 -1.15
N ILE A 87 -7.79 5.22 -1.46
CA ILE A 87 -7.28 6.04 -2.56
C ILE A 87 -6.37 5.21 -3.46
N ASP A 88 -6.28 5.58 -4.72
CA ASP A 88 -5.30 5.05 -5.65
C ASP A 88 -3.91 5.72 -5.40
N SER A 89 -2.83 5.01 -5.75
CA SER A 89 -1.47 5.50 -5.50
C SER A 89 -0.50 5.24 -6.64
N ILE A 90 -0.05 3.99 -6.80
CA ILE A 90 1.05 3.62 -7.70
C ILE A 90 0.50 2.75 -8.83
N ILE A 91 0.86 3.11 -10.07
CA ILE A 91 0.67 2.24 -11.23
C ILE A 91 1.93 1.42 -11.46
N LYS A 92 1.75 0.13 -11.72
CA LYS A 92 2.84 -0.77 -12.13
C LYS A 92 2.45 -1.51 -13.39
N ARG A 93 3.25 -1.38 -14.44
CA ARG A 93 3.08 -2.19 -15.65
C ARG A 93 3.50 -3.63 -15.36
N ILE A 94 2.65 -4.59 -15.72
CA ILE A 94 2.94 -6.01 -15.59
C ILE A 94 3.48 -6.54 -16.92
N ASP A 95 2.71 -6.35 -17.99
CA ASP A 95 3.03 -6.85 -19.33
C ASP A 95 2.48 -5.91 -20.42
N GLU A 96 2.38 -6.41 -21.66
CA GLU A 96 1.84 -5.65 -22.79
C GLU A 96 0.32 -5.47 -22.70
N GLU A 97 -0.37 -6.36 -21.99
CA GLU A 97 -1.83 -6.42 -21.89
C GLU A 97 -2.36 -5.82 -20.59
N LYS A 98 -1.54 -5.75 -19.53
CA LYS A 98 -1.98 -5.52 -18.15
C LYS A 98 -1.09 -4.54 -17.39
N TYR A 99 -1.73 -3.81 -16.49
CA TYR A 99 -1.09 -3.03 -15.45
C TYR A 99 -1.85 -3.21 -14.14
N ALA A 100 -1.20 -2.94 -13.01
CA ALA A 100 -1.85 -2.94 -11.71
C ALA A 100 -1.85 -1.53 -11.13
N GLN A 101 -2.98 -1.14 -10.55
CA GLN A 101 -3.12 0.06 -9.73
C GLN A 101 -3.13 -0.35 -8.27
N LYS A 102 -2.29 0.29 -7.48
CA LYS A 102 -2.29 0.13 -6.02
C LYS A 102 -3.38 1.01 -5.41
N PHE A 103 -4.25 0.39 -4.62
CA PHE A 103 -5.20 1.07 -3.74
C PHE A 103 -4.82 0.87 -2.28
N THR A 104 -4.93 1.93 -1.48
CA THR A 104 -4.59 1.91 -0.05
C THR A 104 -5.53 2.81 0.75
N PRO A 105 -5.77 2.51 2.04
CA PRO A 105 -6.31 3.51 2.95
C PRO A 105 -5.38 4.75 2.98
N PRO A 106 -5.91 5.98 2.91
CA PRO A 106 -5.09 7.17 2.99
C PRO A 106 -4.38 7.23 4.33
N LYS A 107 -3.07 7.50 4.32
CA LYS A 107 -2.22 7.62 5.52
C LYS A 107 -2.85 8.54 6.58
N LYS A 108 -3.52 9.61 6.16
CA LYS A 108 -4.22 10.56 7.04
C LYS A 108 -5.28 9.88 7.92
N ARG A 109 -6.00 8.87 7.41
CA ARG A 109 -7.01 8.14 8.20
C ARG A 109 -6.36 7.31 9.31
N CYS A 110 -5.15 6.79 9.09
CA CYS A 110 -4.39 6.09 10.11
C CYS A 110 -3.99 7.03 11.26
N TYR A 111 -3.51 8.24 10.94
CA TYR A 111 -3.16 9.24 11.96
C TYR A 111 -4.39 9.74 12.72
N VAL A 112 -5.47 10.10 12.01
CA VAL A 112 -6.70 10.60 12.65
C VAL A 112 -7.34 9.53 13.52
N GLY A 113 -7.44 8.28 13.05
CA GLY A 113 -7.94 7.16 13.84
C GLY A 113 -7.06 6.87 15.07
N TRP A 114 -5.73 6.90 14.90
CA TRP A 114 -4.80 6.73 16.02
C TRP A 114 -4.92 7.86 17.04
N ILE A 115 -4.99 9.13 16.63
CA ILE A 115 -5.19 10.27 17.53
C ILE A 115 -6.52 10.14 18.27
N THR A 116 -7.63 9.98 17.54
CA THR A 116 -8.99 9.96 18.11
C THR A 116 -9.31 8.72 18.94
N SER A 117 -8.59 7.60 18.74
CA SER A 117 -8.73 6.40 19.59
C SER A 117 -8.29 6.62 21.05
N ALA A 118 -7.48 7.65 21.33
CA ALA A 118 -7.11 7.98 22.70
C ALA A 118 -8.29 8.63 23.44
N LYS A 119 -8.67 8.06 24.60
CA LYS A 119 -9.78 8.58 25.43
C LYS A 119 -9.44 9.86 26.20
N ARG A 120 -8.15 10.14 26.43
CA ARG A 120 -7.67 11.32 27.17
C ARG A 120 -7.17 12.38 26.21
N GLU A 121 -7.61 13.61 26.38
CA GLU A 121 -7.23 14.76 25.55
C GLU A 121 -5.71 15.00 25.55
N GLU A 122 -5.05 14.88 26.71
CA GLU A 122 -3.58 14.99 26.81
C GLU A 122 -2.85 14.00 25.89
N THR A 123 -3.40 12.78 25.75
CA THR A 123 -2.83 11.75 24.86
C THR A 123 -3.14 12.05 23.40
N GLN A 124 -4.33 12.60 23.10
CA GLN A 124 -4.67 13.05 21.75
C GLN A 124 -3.71 14.16 21.29
N LEU A 125 -3.40 15.13 22.15
CA LEU A 125 -2.47 16.23 21.85
C LEU A 125 -1.04 15.74 21.60
N LYS A 126 -0.53 14.79 22.42
CA LYS A 126 0.78 14.17 22.19
C LYS A 126 0.83 13.42 20.86
N ARG A 127 -0.21 12.64 20.55
CA ARG A 127 -0.33 11.93 19.27
C ARG A 127 -0.42 12.90 18.09
N LEU A 128 -1.14 14.02 18.25
CA LEU A 128 -1.24 15.05 17.22
C LEU A 128 0.11 15.71 16.94
N SER A 129 0.88 16.08 17.97
CA SER A 129 2.22 16.67 17.77
C SER A 129 3.18 15.68 17.11
N GLU A 130 3.12 14.41 17.50
CA GLU A 130 3.91 13.34 16.88
C GLU A 130 3.53 13.13 15.41
N ALA A 131 2.22 13.10 15.11
CA ALA A 131 1.73 12.99 13.74
C ALA A 131 2.20 14.14 12.86
N ILE A 132 2.13 15.39 13.34
CA ILE A 132 2.64 16.56 12.62
C ILE A 132 4.14 16.41 12.35
N SER A 133 4.93 16.02 13.35
CA SER A 133 6.38 15.82 13.20
C SER A 133 6.71 14.74 12.17
N LEU A 134 6.01 13.60 12.20
CA LEU A 134 6.21 12.51 11.23
C LEU A 134 5.83 12.93 9.80
N LEU A 135 4.72 13.65 9.64
CA LEU A 135 4.27 14.14 8.34
C LEU A 135 5.25 15.17 7.75
N VAL A 136 5.78 16.08 8.56
CA VAL A 136 6.82 17.04 8.14
C VAL A 136 8.10 16.32 7.71
N GLN A 137 8.47 15.23 8.40
CA GLN A 137 9.65 14.42 8.06
C GLN A 137 9.41 13.41 6.92
N GLY A 138 8.19 13.33 6.37
CA GLY A 138 7.84 12.33 5.37
C GLY A 138 7.88 10.87 5.86
N LYS A 139 7.90 10.66 7.18
CA LYS A 139 7.95 9.33 7.82
C LYS A 139 6.55 8.79 8.07
N GLU A 140 6.44 7.46 8.08
CA GLU A 140 5.16 6.77 8.33
C GLU A 140 4.98 6.42 9.81
N LEU A 141 3.72 6.40 10.26
CA LEU A 141 3.35 5.94 11.59
C LEU A 141 3.63 4.43 11.69
N GLY A 142 4.62 4.05 12.49
CA GLY A 142 5.04 2.67 12.69
C GLY A 142 4.08 1.85 13.56
N MET A 143 2.81 1.73 13.16
CA MET A 143 1.84 0.86 13.83
C MET A 143 2.14 -0.60 13.47
N LYS A 144 2.54 -1.40 14.47
CA LYS A 144 2.69 -2.86 14.36
C LYS A 144 1.31 -3.52 14.28
#